data_AF-A0A2R6ERA3-F1
#
_entry.id   AF-A0A2R6ERA3-F1
#
_cell.length_a   1.000
_cell.length_b   1.000
_cell.length_c   1.000
_cell.angle_alpha   90.00
_cell.angle_beta   90.00
_cell.angle_gamma   90.00
#
_symmetry.space_group_name_H-M   'P 1'
#
loop_
_entity.id
_entity.type
_entity.pdbx_description
1 polymer ?
#
loop_
_entity_poly.entity_id
_entity_poly.type
_entity_poly.pdbx_seq_one_letter_code
_entity_poly.pdbx_strand_id
1 'polypeptide(L)'
;MAAEQGRERDGLVSGIKFDVVTLHETWMELVFPRQRGHAHSVLGKWTPSTTGDRLKYRVWAAIGVPIIAILYPLALVGFATRFYTRRIDSGVTRIGAVGVLVVGVVVWGGLTALARIRFGATAEGFYAVAAASVTAVIASLLAYGFLRVDGRPVTVIFAYPFATTAVFLPPVVAALYSPTVANAVLPRSFDLAVWFLDNVAPSSLATFLRSQYDLEGVAYVIMWFAVAVPLGWLLGLVVTLADVVRPTGDEDAADS
;
A
#
# COMPACT_ATOMS: atom_id res chain seq x y z
N MET A 1 18.59 -33.00 1.57
CA MET A 1 19.09 -31.61 1.48
C MET A 1 19.41 -31.14 0.06
N ALA A 2 20.37 -31.69 -0.70
CA ALA A 2 20.68 -31.15 -2.05
C ALA A 2 19.56 -31.35 -3.10
N ALA A 3 18.80 -32.45 -3.02
CA ALA A 3 17.68 -32.72 -3.94
C ALA A 3 16.41 -31.88 -3.65
N GLU A 4 16.19 -31.48 -2.38
CA GLU A 4 15.08 -30.59 -1.99
C GLU A 4 15.35 -29.16 -2.45
N GLN A 5 16.58 -28.67 -2.30
CA GLN A 5 16.99 -27.36 -2.81
C GLN A 5 16.88 -27.25 -4.34
N GLY A 6 17.10 -28.34 -5.08
CA GLY A 6 16.90 -28.38 -6.53
C GLY A 6 15.43 -28.21 -6.94
N ARG A 7 14.51 -28.87 -6.21
CA ARG A 7 13.06 -28.78 -6.45
C ARG A 7 12.49 -27.41 -6.09
N GLU A 8 12.93 -26.84 -4.97
CA GLU A 8 12.51 -25.49 -4.55
C GLU A 8 13.00 -24.42 -5.52
N ARG A 9 14.25 -24.50 -5.99
CA ARG A 9 14.80 -23.56 -6.97
C ARG A 9 14.08 -23.65 -8.31
N ASP A 10 13.76 -24.86 -8.77
CA ASP A 10 13.02 -25.08 -10.02
C ASP A 10 11.58 -24.54 -9.90
N GLY A 11 10.94 -24.73 -8.75
CA GLY A 11 9.64 -24.13 -8.44
C GLY A 11 9.67 -22.60 -8.41
N LEU A 12 10.70 -22.00 -7.81
CA LEU A 12 10.89 -20.55 -7.76
C LEU A 12 11.08 -19.95 -9.17
N VAL A 13 11.98 -20.52 -9.97
CA VAL A 13 12.26 -20.03 -11.33
C VAL A 13 11.03 -20.20 -12.22
N SER A 14 10.32 -21.33 -12.09
CA SER A 14 9.07 -21.56 -12.80
C SER A 14 7.99 -20.52 -12.42
N GLY A 15 7.86 -20.21 -11.13
CA GLY A 15 6.94 -19.18 -10.65
C GLY A 15 7.28 -17.78 -11.16
N ILE A 16 8.55 -17.37 -11.10
CA ILE A 16 9.01 -16.07 -11.63
C ILE A 16 8.71 -15.99 -13.14
N LYS A 17 9.01 -17.06 -13.87
CA LYS A 17 8.76 -17.13 -15.32
C LYS A 17 7.26 -16.98 -15.61
N PHE A 18 6.42 -17.68 -14.85
CA PHE A 18 4.97 -17.56 -14.97
C PHE A 18 4.51 -16.11 -14.78
N ASP A 19 4.93 -15.47 -13.68
CA ASP A 19 4.52 -14.11 -13.35
C ASP A 19 4.93 -13.08 -14.42
N VAL A 20 6.18 -13.18 -14.92
CA VAL A 20 6.70 -12.29 -15.98
C VAL A 20 5.94 -12.50 -17.30
N VAL A 21 5.64 -13.76 -17.66
CA VAL A 21 4.85 -14.07 -18.86
C VAL A 21 3.44 -13.51 -18.73
N THR A 22 2.78 -13.67 -17.58
CA THR A 22 1.44 -13.14 -17.35
C THR A 22 1.40 -11.61 -17.42
N LEU A 23 2.40 -10.92 -16.84
CA LEU A 23 2.54 -9.47 -16.98
C LEU A 23 2.73 -9.04 -18.44
N HIS A 24 3.57 -9.76 -19.17
CA HIS A 24 3.80 -9.50 -20.59
C HIS A 24 2.53 -9.71 -21.43
N GLU A 25 1.83 -10.82 -21.23
CA GLU A 25 0.57 -11.11 -21.92
C GLU A 25 -0.49 -10.04 -21.64
N THR A 26 -0.59 -9.57 -20.39
CA THR A 26 -1.51 -8.48 -20.00
C THR A 26 -1.15 -7.17 -20.70
N TRP A 27 0.14 -6.83 -20.78
CA TRP A 27 0.61 -5.66 -21.53
C TRP A 27 0.31 -5.77 -23.03
N MET A 28 0.55 -6.93 -23.62
CA MET A 28 0.31 -7.16 -25.04
C MET A 28 -1.19 -7.13 -25.36
N GLU A 29 -2.04 -7.59 -24.44
CA GLU A 29 -3.50 -7.61 -24.60
C GLU A 29 -4.14 -6.22 -24.76
N LEU A 30 -3.50 -5.17 -24.21
CA LEU A 30 -3.98 -3.78 -24.35
C LEU A 30 -4.11 -3.32 -25.81
N VAL A 31 -3.28 -3.86 -26.70
CA VAL A 31 -3.24 -3.49 -28.13
C VAL A 31 -3.56 -4.68 -29.03
N PHE A 32 -3.15 -5.88 -28.63
CA PHE A 32 -3.34 -7.11 -29.40
C PHE A 32 -4.28 -8.05 -28.65
N PRO A 33 -5.53 -8.22 -29.11
CA PRO A 33 -6.49 -9.06 -28.39
C PRO A 33 -6.03 -10.52 -28.34
N ARG A 34 -6.48 -11.27 -27.33
CA ARG A 34 -6.25 -12.72 -27.17
C ARG A 34 -4.79 -13.10 -26.88
N GLN A 35 -4.13 -12.41 -25.95
CA GLN A 35 -2.76 -12.75 -25.52
C GLN A 35 -2.74 -13.54 -24.21
N ARG A 36 -3.56 -13.17 -23.23
CA ARG A 36 -3.61 -13.79 -21.91
C ARG A 36 -4.56 -14.98 -21.85
N GLY A 37 -4.18 -16.08 -21.18
CA GLY A 37 -5.08 -17.21 -20.87
C GLY A 37 -5.59 -18.03 -22.06
N HIS A 38 -5.27 -17.66 -23.30
CA HIS A 38 -5.77 -18.30 -24.52
C HIS A 38 -4.89 -19.46 -25.04
N ALA A 39 -3.98 -20.00 -24.24
CA ALA A 39 -3.20 -21.18 -24.63
C ALA A 39 -4.07 -22.42 -24.91
N HIS A 40 -5.25 -22.51 -24.28
CA HIS A 40 -6.24 -23.58 -24.45
C HIS A 40 -7.50 -23.13 -25.21
N SER A 41 -7.47 -21.95 -25.83
CA SER A 41 -8.57 -21.40 -26.62
C SER A 41 -8.60 -22.04 -28.01
N VAL A 42 -9.79 -22.46 -28.46
CA VAL A 42 -10.03 -23.02 -29.80
C VAL A 42 -9.59 -22.08 -30.93
N LEU A 43 -9.54 -20.76 -30.64
CA LEU A 43 -9.15 -19.72 -31.61
C LEU A 43 -7.64 -19.36 -31.56
N GLY A 44 -6.86 -19.95 -30.65
CA GLY A 44 -5.43 -19.68 -30.47
C GLY A 44 -5.09 -18.22 -30.09
N LYS A 45 -3.80 -17.98 -29.82
CA LYS A 45 -3.28 -16.61 -29.58
C LYS A 45 -3.19 -15.82 -30.89
N TRP A 46 -3.40 -14.50 -30.82
CA TRP A 46 -3.22 -13.65 -31.99
C TRP A 46 -1.74 -13.62 -32.43
N THR A 47 -1.50 -13.83 -33.73
CA THR A 47 -0.17 -13.80 -34.34
C THR A 47 -0.11 -12.76 -35.47
N PRO A 48 0.97 -11.97 -35.59
CA PRO A 48 1.09 -10.97 -36.64
C PRO A 48 1.21 -11.62 -38.02
N SER A 49 0.29 -11.28 -38.93
CA SER A 49 0.22 -11.84 -40.30
C SER A 49 1.00 -11.01 -41.33
N THR A 50 1.17 -9.70 -41.09
CA THR A 50 1.89 -8.79 -42.00
C THR A 50 3.22 -8.30 -41.42
N THR A 51 4.11 -7.80 -42.28
CA THR A 51 5.39 -7.20 -41.87
C THR A 51 5.19 -5.97 -40.97
N GLY A 52 4.17 -5.16 -41.25
CA GLY A 52 3.81 -3.99 -40.43
C GLY A 52 3.32 -4.40 -39.04
N ASP A 53 2.52 -5.47 -38.95
CA ASP A 53 2.03 -5.98 -37.67
C ASP A 53 3.16 -6.59 -36.83
N ARG A 54 4.14 -7.24 -37.46
CA ARG A 54 5.35 -7.72 -36.77
C ARG A 54 6.16 -6.57 -36.16
N LEU A 55 6.29 -5.46 -36.88
CA LEU A 55 6.98 -4.27 -36.38
C LEU A 55 6.24 -3.66 -35.19
N LYS A 56 4.92 -3.45 -35.32
CA LYS A 56 4.07 -2.94 -34.23
C LYS A 56 4.14 -3.83 -32.99
N TYR A 57 4.05 -5.15 -33.17
CA TYR A 57 4.15 -6.12 -32.08
C TYR A 57 5.49 -6.03 -31.35
N ARG A 58 6.61 -5.94 -32.09
CA ARG A 58 7.95 -5.81 -31.48
C ARG A 58 8.16 -4.48 -30.79
N VAL A 59 7.71 -3.37 -31.37
CA VAL A 59 7.82 -2.05 -30.76
C VAL A 59 7.00 -1.99 -29.47
N TRP A 60 5.75 -2.49 -29.50
CA TRP A 60 4.91 -2.55 -28.31
C TRP A 60 5.50 -3.45 -27.23
N ALA A 61 6.01 -4.63 -27.61
CA ALA A 61 6.71 -5.51 -26.68
C ALA A 61 7.96 -4.85 -26.06
N ALA A 62 8.75 -4.13 -26.88
CA ALA A 62 9.95 -3.43 -26.42
C ALA A 62 9.63 -2.30 -25.43
N ILE A 63 8.52 -1.58 -25.63
CA ILE A 63 8.01 -0.60 -24.65
C ILE A 63 7.54 -1.30 -23.37
N GLY A 64 6.96 -2.49 -23.50
CA GLY A 64 6.53 -3.30 -22.36
C GLY A 64 7.68 -3.75 -21.46
N VAL A 65 8.87 -4.02 -22.00
CA VAL A 65 10.02 -4.51 -21.22
C VAL A 65 10.38 -3.60 -20.02
N PRO A 66 10.66 -2.28 -20.20
CA PRO A 66 10.97 -1.40 -19.08
C PRO A 66 9.80 -1.24 -18.12
N ILE A 67 8.56 -1.26 -18.62
CA ILE A 67 7.36 -1.17 -17.78
C ILE A 67 7.25 -2.42 -16.90
N ILE A 68 7.40 -3.61 -17.46
CA ILE A 68 7.36 -4.89 -16.72
C ILE A 68 8.50 -4.96 -15.71
N ALA A 69 9.69 -4.45 -16.06
CA ALA A 69 10.82 -4.39 -15.13
C ALA A 69 10.53 -3.55 -13.88
N ILE A 70 9.68 -2.52 -13.99
CA ILE A 70 9.22 -1.70 -12.85
C ILE A 70 8.03 -2.35 -12.15
N LEU A 71 7.08 -2.90 -12.90
CA LEU A 71 5.87 -3.52 -12.36
C LEU A 71 6.15 -4.82 -11.60
N TYR A 72 7.16 -5.59 -11.98
CA TYR A 72 7.45 -6.88 -11.36
C TYR A 72 7.90 -6.75 -9.88
N PRO A 73 8.87 -5.88 -9.52
CA PRO A 73 9.18 -5.60 -8.12
C PRO A 73 7.97 -5.10 -7.32
N LEU A 74 7.12 -4.27 -7.93
CA LEU A 74 5.89 -3.78 -7.30
C LEU A 74 4.91 -4.94 -7.05
N ALA A 75 4.69 -5.81 -8.02
CA ALA A 75 3.85 -7.00 -7.87
C ALA A 75 4.38 -7.91 -6.74
N LEU A 76 5.70 -8.04 -6.60
CA LEU A 76 6.32 -8.78 -5.50
C LEU A 76 6.01 -8.17 -4.13
N VAL A 77 6.05 -6.85 -4.01
CA VAL A 77 5.63 -6.13 -2.79
C VAL A 77 4.14 -6.36 -2.52
N GLY A 78 3.29 -6.37 -3.56
CA GLY A 78 1.87 -6.71 -3.44
C GLY A 78 1.64 -8.14 -2.96
N PHE A 79 2.38 -9.11 -3.48
CA PHE A 79 2.34 -10.50 -3.02
C PHE A 79 2.79 -10.64 -1.56
N ALA A 80 3.89 -10.00 -1.18
CA ALA A 80 4.36 -10.00 0.20
C ALA A 80 3.30 -9.39 1.13
N THR A 81 2.72 -8.25 0.73
CA THR A 81 1.64 -7.60 1.47
C THR A 81 0.46 -8.55 1.65
N ARG A 82 -0.05 -9.15 0.57
CA ARG A 82 -1.16 -10.11 0.63
C ARG A 82 -0.86 -11.33 1.49
N PHE A 83 0.36 -11.87 1.42
CA PHE A 83 0.79 -12.99 2.25
C PHE A 83 0.74 -12.65 3.74
N TYR A 84 1.29 -11.50 4.14
CA TYR A 84 1.26 -11.06 5.54
C TYR A 84 -0.16 -10.68 5.98
N THR A 85 -0.93 -10.00 5.14
CA THR A 85 -2.30 -9.60 5.47
C THR A 85 -3.22 -10.81 5.61
N ARG A 86 -3.17 -11.82 4.72
CA ARG A 86 -3.95 -13.06 4.86
C ARG A 86 -3.68 -13.80 6.16
N ARG A 87 -2.41 -13.82 6.58
CA ARG A 87 -2.00 -14.45 7.85
C ARG A 87 -2.62 -13.73 9.06
N ILE A 88 -2.71 -12.40 8.99
CA ILE A 88 -3.34 -11.56 10.02
C ILE A 88 -4.88 -11.64 9.96
N ASP A 89 -5.45 -11.67 8.75
CA ASP A 89 -6.90 -11.68 8.52
C ASP A 89 -7.58 -12.93 9.08
N SER A 90 -6.91 -14.09 9.06
CA SER A 90 -7.42 -15.32 9.68
C SER A 90 -7.74 -15.17 11.18
N GLY A 91 -7.02 -14.29 11.87
CA GLY A 91 -7.30 -13.90 13.26
C GLY A 91 -8.33 -12.78 13.35
N VAL A 92 -8.20 -11.74 12.52
CA VAL A 92 -9.04 -10.53 12.57
C VAL A 92 -10.48 -10.79 12.15
N THR A 93 -10.72 -11.59 11.11
CA THR A 93 -12.09 -11.97 10.68
C THR A 93 -12.83 -12.74 11.74
N ARG A 94 -12.13 -13.57 12.54
CA ARG A 94 -12.71 -14.33 13.64
C ARG A 94 -13.06 -13.47 14.86
N ILE A 95 -12.40 -12.33 15.00
CA ILE A 95 -12.51 -11.40 16.13
C ILE A 95 -13.51 -10.25 15.83
N GLY A 96 -13.70 -9.90 14.56
CA GLY A 96 -14.64 -8.86 14.10
C GLY A 96 -14.25 -7.43 14.49
N ALA A 97 -15.08 -6.45 14.09
CA ALA A 97 -14.85 -5.02 14.39
C ALA A 97 -14.65 -4.75 15.88
N VAL A 98 -15.41 -5.48 16.72
CA VAL A 98 -15.36 -5.36 18.18
C VAL A 98 -14.00 -5.74 18.70
N GLY A 99 -13.40 -6.84 18.26
CA GLY A 99 -12.10 -7.20 18.82
C GLY A 99 -10.92 -6.54 18.11
N VAL A 100 -11.05 -5.97 16.91
CA VAL A 100 -10.09 -4.95 16.42
C VAL A 100 -10.08 -3.76 17.37
N LEU A 101 -11.26 -3.32 17.80
CA LEU A 101 -11.39 -2.23 18.77
C LEU A 101 -10.80 -2.64 20.13
N VAL A 102 -11.09 -3.83 20.64
CA VAL A 102 -10.52 -4.32 21.92
C VAL A 102 -9.00 -4.46 21.83
N VAL A 103 -8.45 -5.05 20.76
CA VAL A 103 -7.00 -5.17 20.57
C VAL A 103 -6.37 -3.78 20.46
N GLY A 104 -7.00 -2.86 19.71
CA GLY A 104 -6.55 -1.47 19.63
C GLY A 104 -6.52 -0.82 21.02
N VAL A 105 -7.61 -0.90 21.78
CA VAL A 105 -7.69 -0.37 23.14
C VAL A 105 -6.66 -1.02 24.07
N VAL A 106 -6.41 -2.32 23.97
CA VAL A 106 -5.44 -3.01 24.83
C VAL A 106 -4.00 -2.67 24.45
N VAL A 107 -3.66 -2.70 23.16
CA VAL A 107 -2.31 -2.39 22.68
C VAL A 107 -1.98 -0.93 22.93
N TRP A 108 -2.85 -0.02 22.50
CA TRP A 108 -2.63 1.42 22.64
C TRP A 108 -2.87 1.92 24.06
N GLY A 109 -3.88 1.39 24.77
CA GLY A 109 -4.10 1.68 26.18
C GLY A 109 -2.98 1.14 27.06
N GLY A 110 -2.43 -0.03 26.73
CA GLY A 110 -1.22 -0.58 27.33
C GLY A 110 0.00 0.30 27.07
N LEU A 111 0.19 0.78 25.84
CA LEU A 111 1.24 1.75 25.50
C LEU A 111 1.08 3.05 26.29
N THR A 112 -0.17 3.53 26.44
CA THR A 112 -0.51 4.74 27.21
C THR A 112 -0.21 4.56 28.69
N ALA A 113 -0.58 3.41 29.26
CA ALA A 113 -0.30 3.07 30.64
C ALA A 113 1.21 2.94 30.88
N LEU A 114 1.93 2.31 29.95
CA LEU A 114 3.39 2.15 30.02
C LEU A 114 4.11 3.50 29.91
N ALA A 115 3.64 4.39 29.02
CA ALA A 115 4.11 5.77 28.94
C ALA A 115 3.84 6.53 30.25
N ARG A 116 2.66 6.37 30.86
CA ARG A 116 2.33 6.99 32.16
C ARG A 116 3.22 6.49 33.30
N ILE A 117 3.55 5.20 33.32
CA ILE A 117 4.47 4.62 34.30
C ILE A 117 5.90 5.15 34.08
N ARG A 118 6.33 5.31 32.82
CA ARG A 118 7.69 5.75 32.48
C ARG A 118 7.91 7.25 32.67
N PHE A 119 6.89 8.08 32.39
CA PHE A 119 7.02 9.54 32.31
C PHE A 119 6.19 10.31 33.35
N GLY A 120 5.36 9.65 34.16
CA GLY A 120 4.54 10.28 35.21
C GLY A 120 3.15 10.78 34.74
N ALA A 121 2.29 11.09 35.71
CA ALA A 121 0.85 11.39 35.52
C ALA A 121 0.54 12.84 35.09
N THR A 122 1.48 13.77 35.27
CA THR A 122 1.40 15.19 34.91
C THR A 122 1.95 15.50 33.51
N ALA A 123 2.44 14.48 32.80
CA ALA A 123 3.29 14.65 31.63
C ALA A 123 2.49 14.78 30.31
N GLU A 124 2.86 15.78 29.53
CA GLU A 124 2.70 15.92 28.07
C GLU A 124 2.63 14.59 27.30
N GLY A 125 3.43 13.60 27.70
CA GLY A 125 3.43 12.25 27.14
C GLY A 125 2.09 11.50 27.24
N PHE A 126 1.28 11.69 28.29
CA PHE A 126 -0.03 11.05 28.40
C PHE A 126 -1.01 11.58 27.35
N TYR A 127 -1.10 12.90 27.20
CA TYR A 127 -1.96 13.52 26.19
C TYR A 127 -1.51 13.18 24.77
N ALA A 128 -0.20 13.11 24.54
CA ALA A 128 0.38 12.67 23.28
C ALA A 128 -0.06 11.26 22.88
N VAL A 129 0.07 10.29 23.79
CA VAL A 129 -0.32 8.90 23.49
C VAL A 129 -1.85 8.77 23.40
N ALA A 130 -2.60 9.47 24.25
CA ALA A 130 -4.07 9.46 24.19
C ALA A 130 -4.59 10.00 22.85
N ALA A 131 -4.12 11.17 22.42
CA ALA A 131 -4.52 11.77 21.15
C ALA A 131 -4.12 10.88 19.96
N ALA A 132 -2.89 10.36 19.95
CA ALA A 132 -2.43 9.42 18.94
C ALA A 132 -3.29 8.16 18.85
N SER A 133 -3.66 7.59 20.00
CA SER A 133 -4.48 6.38 20.08
C SER A 133 -5.88 6.61 19.50
N VAL A 134 -6.52 7.73 19.84
CA VAL A 134 -7.84 8.08 19.30
C VAL A 134 -7.78 8.23 17.78
N THR A 135 -6.76 8.94 17.26
CA THR A 135 -6.53 9.08 15.83
C THR A 135 -6.35 7.74 15.14
N ALA A 136 -5.51 6.86 15.69
CA ALA A 136 -5.23 5.53 15.15
C ALA A 136 -6.52 4.70 15.05
N VAL A 137 -7.34 4.72 16.12
CA VAL A 137 -8.59 3.97 16.20
C VAL A 137 -9.60 4.49 15.18
N ILE A 138 -9.82 5.80 15.09
CA ILE A 138 -10.77 6.37 14.12
C ILE A 138 -10.36 6.02 12.68
N ALA A 139 -9.09 6.20 12.34
CA ALA A 139 -8.58 5.88 11.01
C ALA A 139 -8.71 4.37 10.70
N SER A 140 -8.41 3.51 11.68
CA SER A 140 -8.57 2.05 11.53
C SER A 140 -10.02 1.63 11.34
N LEU A 141 -10.96 2.25 12.08
CA LEU A 141 -12.39 1.97 11.94
C LEU A 141 -12.93 2.44 10.60
N LEU A 142 -12.49 3.60 10.10
CA LEU A 142 -12.83 4.07 8.77
C LEU A 142 -12.29 3.12 7.70
N ALA A 143 -11.01 2.74 7.78
CA ALA A 143 -10.41 1.77 6.87
C ALA A 143 -11.20 0.46 6.85
N TYR A 144 -11.53 -0.07 8.04
CA TYR A 144 -12.32 -1.28 8.19
C TYR A 144 -13.72 -1.16 7.61
N GLY A 145 -14.39 -0.02 7.82
CA GLY A 145 -15.71 0.26 7.26
C GLY A 145 -15.69 0.23 5.73
N PHE A 146 -14.69 0.84 5.10
CA PHE A 146 -14.55 0.81 3.64
C PHE A 146 -14.13 -0.54 3.09
N LEU A 147 -13.39 -1.36 3.85
CA LEU A 147 -13.10 -2.76 3.47
C LEU A 147 -14.35 -3.64 3.40
N ARG A 148 -15.40 -3.29 4.15
CA ARG A 148 -16.66 -4.04 4.19
C ARG A 148 -17.60 -3.69 3.03
N VAL A 149 -17.33 -2.62 2.30
CA VAL A 149 -18.11 -2.24 1.12
C VAL A 149 -17.59 -3.06 -0.05
N ASP A 150 -18.41 -3.96 -0.58
CA ASP A 150 -18.04 -4.80 -1.72
C ASP A 150 -17.61 -3.94 -2.92
N GLY A 151 -16.32 -3.92 -3.20
CA GLY A 151 -15.75 -3.17 -4.32
C GLY A 151 -14.26 -2.88 -4.20
N ARG A 152 -13.49 -3.38 -5.17
CA ARG A 152 -12.07 -3.00 -5.36
C ARG A 152 -11.83 -1.49 -5.43
N PRO A 153 -12.62 -0.68 -6.18
CA PRO A 153 -12.37 0.76 -6.23
C PRO A 153 -12.56 1.45 -4.88
N VAL A 154 -13.54 1.02 -4.06
CA VAL A 154 -13.76 1.60 -2.72
C VAL A 154 -12.58 1.29 -1.80
N THR A 155 -12.06 0.07 -1.89
CA THR A 155 -10.88 -0.34 -1.11
C THR A 155 -9.64 0.46 -1.50
N VAL A 156 -9.39 0.64 -2.80
CA VAL A 156 -8.26 1.44 -3.32
C VAL A 156 -8.38 2.92 -2.94
N ILE A 157 -9.55 3.51 -3.16
CA ILE A 157 -9.75 4.96 -3.00
C ILE A 157 -9.83 5.38 -1.54
N PHE A 158 -10.42 4.56 -0.66
CA PHE A 158 -10.70 4.94 0.72
C PHE A 158 -9.99 4.07 1.74
N ALA A 159 -10.12 2.74 1.66
CA ALA A 159 -9.61 1.87 2.71
C ALA A 159 -8.09 1.95 2.90
N TYR A 160 -7.31 1.87 1.82
CA TYR A 160 -5.85 1.95 1.92
C TYR A 160 -5.32 3.31 2.39
N PRO A 161 -5.85 4.47 1.93
CA PRO A 161 -5.53 5.77 2.52
C PRO A 161 -5.79 5.86 4.02
N PHE A 162 -6.94 5.37 4.50
CA PHE A 162 -7.23 5.38 5.93
C PHE A 162 -6.36 4.40 6.71
N ALA A 163 -6.06 3.22 6.16
CA ALA A 163 -5.14 2.27 6.78
C ALA A 163 -3.73 2.85 6.92
N THR A 164 -3.26 3.54 5.88
CA THR A 164 -1.96 4.23 5.87
C THR A 164 -1.96 5.38 6.88
N THR A 165 -3.04 6.15 6.94
CA THR A 165 -3.26 7.21 7.94
C THR A 165 -3.22 6.65 9.37
N ALA A 166 -3.83 5.50 9.62
CA ALA A 166 -3.84 4.87 10.94
C ALA A 166 -2.42 4.51 11.45
N VAL A 167 -1.46 4.32 10.53
CA VAL A 167 -0.06 4.02 10.86
C VAL A 167 0.76 5.30 11.03
N PHE A 168 0.64 6.26 10.12
CA PHE A 168 1.54 7.42 10.06
C PHE A 168 1.05 8.66 10.82
N LEU A 169 -0.26 8.86 10.96
CA LEU A 169 -0.80 10.05 11.65
C LEU A 169 -0.59 10.03 13.18
N PRO A 170 -0.68 8.90 13.90
CA PRO A 170 -0.58 8.89 15.36
C PRO A 170 0.72 9.49 15.92
N PRO A 171 1.92 9.18 15.40
CA PRO A 171 3.16 9.83 15.85
C PRO A 171 3.17 11.35 15.66
N VAL A 172 2.56 11.84 14.58
CA VAL A 172 2.48 13.28 14.26
C VAL A 172 1.53 13.98 15.22
N VAL A 173 0.38 13.37 15.52
CA VAL A 173 -0.55 13.88 16.52
C VAL A 173 0.10 13.86 17.91
N ALA A 174 0.82 12.80 18.27
CA ALA A 174 1.58 12.74 19.53
C ALA A 174 2.62 13.88 19.63
N ALA A 175 3.28 14.22 18.53
CA ALA A 175 4.27 15.31 18.49
C ALA A 175 3.67 16.65 18.93
N LEU A 176 2.39 16.90 18.66
CA LEU A 176 1.74 18.17 19.04
C LEU A 176 1.58 18.35 20.55
N TYR A 177 1.60 17.25 21.30
CA TYR A 177 1.41 17.26 22.75
C TYR A 177 2.69 16.92 23.51
N SER A 178 3.79 16.56 22.82
CA SER A 178 5.05 16.19 23.46
C SER A 178 6.26 16.85 22.78
N PRO A 179 6.99 17.74 23.47
CA PRO A 179 8.22 18.38 22.97
C PRO A 179 9.29 17.37 22.54
N THR A 180 9.41 16.24 23.26
CA THR A 180 10.38 15.19 22.94
C THR A 180 10.11 14.55 21.57
N VAL A 181 8.84 14.28 21.28
CA VAL A 181 8.41 13.71 19.99
C VAL A 181 8.44 14.79 18.90
N ALA A 182 8.05 16.02 19.24
CA ALA A 182 8.13 17.18 18.36
C ALA A 182 9.54 17.42 17.84
N ASN A 183 10.54 17.44 18.73
CA ASN A 183 11.93 17.69 18.37
C ASN A 183 12.52 16.60 17.43
N ALA A 184 11.97 15.39 17.44
CA ALA A 184 12.40 14.32 16.55
C ALA A 184 11.67 14.32 15.19
N VAL A 185 10.40 14.74 15.15
CA VAL A 185 9.51 14.57 13.99
C VAL A 185 9.29 15.88 13.23
N LEU A 186 9.07 17.00 13.93
CA LEU A 186 8.67 18.26 13.30
C LEU A 186 9.79 18.91 12.45
N PRO A 187 11.06 18.96 12.88
CA PRO A 187 12.12 19.53 12.04
C PRO A 187 12.25 18.80 10.70
N ARG A 188 12.24 17.47 10.72
CA ARG A 188 12.29 16.65 9.49
C ARG A 188 11.06 16.84 8.63
N SER A 189 9.89 17.03 9.25
CA SER A 189 8.63 17.28 8.54
C SER A 189 8.67 18.64 7.85
N PHE A 190 9.25 19.66 8.49
CA PHE A 190 9.45 20.98 7.90
C PHE A 190 10.41 20.93 6.70
N ASP A 191 11.55 20.26 6.84
CA ASP A 191 12.50 20.09 5.72
C ASP A 191 11.85 19.39 4.52
N LEU A 192 11.07 18.34 4.78
CA LEU A 192 10.32 17.64 3.74
C LEU A 192 9.26 18.53 3.08
N ALA A 193 8.57 19.36 3.85
CA ALA A 193 7.60 20.32 3.34
C ALA A 193 8.25 21.35 2.43
N VAL A 194 9.39 21.93 2.86
CA VAL A 194 10.16 22.88 2.06
C VAL A 194 10.66 22.23 0.78
N TRP A 195 11.25 21.04 0.87
CA TRP A 195 11.71 20.29 -0.30
C TRP A 195 10.58 20.01 -1.30
N PHE A 196 9.40 19.59 -0.82
CA PHE A 196 8.24 19.35 -1.67
C PHE A 196 7.78 20.63 -2.36
N LEU A 197 7.68 21.74 -1.61
CA LEU A 197 7.27 23.04 -2.15
C LEU A 197 8.27 23.61 -3.18
N ASP A 198 9.55 23.26 -3.06
CA ASP A 198 10.59 23.73 -3.97
C ASP A 198 10.77 22.86 -5.21
N ASN A 199 10.56 21.54 -5.11
CA ASN A 199 10.92 20.59 -6.17
C ASN A 199 9.73 19.94 -6.87
N VAL A 200 8.57 19.84 -6.20
CA VAL A 200 7.44 19.04 -6.67
C VAL A 200 6.18 19.87 -6.85
N ALA A 201 5.90 20.78 -5.93
CA ALA A 201 4.66 21.56 -5.96
C ALA A 201 4.66 22.58 -7.12
N PRO A 202 3.52 22.79 -7.79
CA PRO A 202 3.35 23.91 -8.71
C PRO A 202 3.61 25.25 -8.02
N SER A 203 4.24 26.20 -8.72
CA SER A 203 4.62 27.50 -8.15
C SER A 203 3.44 28.27 -7.54
N SER A 204 2.24 28.15 -8.12
CA SER A 204 1.00 28.75 -7.59
C SER A 204 0.59 28.16 -6.24
N LEU A 205 0.63 26.83 -6.11
CA LEU A 205 0.34 26.13 -4.86
C LEU A 205 1.40 26.45 -3.80
N ALA A 206 2.67 26.49 -4.19
CA ALA A 206 3.77 26.78 -3.27
C ALA A 206 3.68 28.21 -2.70
N THR A 207 3.33 29.18 -3.54
CA THR A 207 3.14 30.58 -3.13
C THR A 207 1.90 30.74 -2.25
N PHE A 208 0.80 30.06 -2.59
CA PHE A 208 -0.42 30.06 -1.79
C PHE A 208 -0.18 29.49 -0.39
N LEU A 209 0.44 28.31 -0.30
CA LEU A 209 0.72 27.65 0.98
C LEU A 209 1.67 28.48 1.85
N ARG A 210 2.74 29.05 1.30
CA ARG A 210 3.67 29.90 2.05
C ARG A 210 3.10 31.25 2.49
N SER A 211 2.11 31.78 1.78
CA SER A 211 1.51 33.08 2.10
C SER A 211 0.31 32.98 3.04
N GLN A 212 -0.41 31.85 3.02
CA GLN A 212 -1.65 31.67 3.78
C GLN A 212 -1.50 30.74 5.00
N TYR A 213 -0.46 29.91 5.06
CA TYR A 213 -0.31 28.90 6.11
C TYR A 213 1.08 28.93 6.72
N ASP A 214 1.12 28.87 8.05
CA ASP A 214 2.33 28.54 8.80
C ASP A 214 2.29 27.05 9.18
N LEU A 215 3.45 26.40 9.11
CA LEU A 215 3.57 24.97 9.41
C LEU A 215 3.66 24.78 10.92
N GLU A 216 2.51 24.89 11.59
CA GLU A 216 2.39 24.74 13.03
C GLU A 216 1.19 23.88 13.42
N GLY A 217 1.32 23.13 14.52
CA GLY A 217 0.21 22.39 15.12
C GLY A 217 -0.55 21.49 14.14
N VAL A 218 -1.82 21.80 13.94
CA VAL A 218 -2.74 21.05 13.07
C VAL A 218 -2.29 21.03 11.60
N ALA A 219 -1.54 22.03 11.14
CA ALA A 219 -1.01 22.06 9.78
C ALA A 219 -0.10 20.85 9.48
N TYR A 220 0.70 20.40 10.46
CA TYR A 220 1.50 19.18 10.32
C TYR A 220 0.64 17.93 10.14
N VAL A 221 -0.48 17.84 10.86
CA VAL A 221 -1.42 16.72 10.75
C VAL A 221 -2.08 16.70 9.37
N ILE A 222 -2.52 17.85 8.88
CA ILE A 222 -3.11 17.97 7.53
C ILE A 222 -2.10 17.60 6.45
N MET A 223 -0.86 18.07 6.57
CA MET A 223 0.22 17.72 5.63
C MET A 223 0.48 16.22 5.63
N TRP A 224 0.65 15.60 6.80
CA TRP A 224 0.92 14.16 6.89
C TRP A 224 -0.28 13.33 6.40
N PHE A 225 -1.51 13.77 6.64
CA PHE A 225 -2.69 13.16 6.03
C PHE A 225 -2.66 13.26 4.51
N ALA A 226 -2.33 14.44 3.97
CA ALA A 226 -2.19 14.66 2.52
C ALA A 226 -1.08 13.81 1.88
N VAL A 227 -0.03 13.46 2.62
CA VAL A 227 1.03 12.52 2.19
C VAL A 227 0.58 11.06 2.33
N ALA A 228 -0.13 10.71 3.40
CA ALA A 228 -0.60 9.35 3.64
C ALA A 228 -1.62 8.88 2.59
N VAL A 229 -2.43 9.79 2.04
CA VAL A 229 -3.44 9.45 1.03
C VAL A 229 -2.81 8.91 -0.28
N PRO A 230 -1.88 9.61 -0.95
CA PRO A 230 -1.15 9.08 -2.10
C PRO A 230 -0.39 7.78 -1.81
N LEU A 231 0.22 7.66 -0.62
CA LEU A 231 0.89 6.42 -0.21
C LEU A 231 -0.10 5.24 -0.09
N GLY A 232 -1.29 5.49 0.44
CA GLY A 232 -2.37 4.50 0.48
C GLY A 232 -2.82 4.10 -0.93
N TRP A 233 -2.94 5.04 -1.86
CA TRP A 233 -3.23 4.70 -3.25
C TRP A 233 -2.12 3.88 -3.90
N LEU A 234 -0.86 4.22 -3.66
CA LEU A 234 0.28 3.43 -4.16
C LEU A 234 0.19 1.99 -3.65
N LEU A 235 -0.04 1.81 -2.35
CA LEU A 235 -0.18 0.49 -1.74
C LEU A 235 -1.38 -0.27 -2.33
N GLY A 236 -2.52 0.41 -2.50
CA GLY A 236 -3.70 -0.17 -3.13
C GLY A 236 -3.45 -0.62 -4.58
N LEU A 237 -2.77 0.22 -5.38
CA LEU A 237 -2.38 -0.11 -6.75
C LEU A 237 -1.47 -1.34 -6.79
N VAL A 238 -0.46 -1.38 -5.92
CA VAL A 238 0.48 -2.50 -5.80
C VAL A 238 -0.24 -3.80 -5.47
N VAL A 239 -1.19 -3.79 -4.53
CA VAL A 239 -1.97 -4.99 -4.21
C VAL A 239 -2.90 -5.39 -5.37
N THR A 240 -3.55 -4.43 -6.04
CA THR A 240 -4.38 -4.75 -7.20
C THR A 240 -3.57 -5.32 -8.37
N LEU A 241 -2.32 -4.87 -8.55
CA LEU A 241 -1.41 -5.41 -9.54
C LEU A 241 -1.06 -6.87 -9.25
N ALA A 242 -0.77 -7.19 -7.98
CA ALA A 242 -0.54 -8.57 -7.55
C ALA A 242 -1.74 -9.48 -7.87
N ASP A 243 -2.96 -9.02 -7.60
CA ASP A 243 -4.17 -9.77 -7.93
C ASP A 243 -4.38 -9.97 -9.44
N VAL A 244 -3.93 -9.02 -10.26
CA VAL A 244 -3.92 -9.17 -11.72
C VAL A 244 -2.91 -10.23 -12.15
N VAL A 245 -1.78 -10.39 -11.48
CA VAL A 245 -0.77 -11.41 -11.86
C VAL A 245 -1.18 -12.81 -11.37
N ARG A 246 -1.60 -12.95 -10.11
CA ARG A 246 -2.12 -14.20 -9.54
C ARG A 246 -3.50 -14.00 -8.90
N PRO A 247 -4.56 -14.36 -9.63
CA PRO A 247 -5.92 -14.35 -9.11
C PRO A 247 -6.03 -15.28 -7.88
N THR A 248 -6.81 -14.87 -6.89
CA THR A 248 -7.04 -15.63 -5.65
C THR A 248 -7.78 -16.96 -5.86
N GLY A 249 -8.56 -17.10 -6.93
CA GLY A 249 -9.45 -18.25 -7.13
C GLY A 249 -8.79 -19.53 -7.66
N ASP A 250 -7.57 -19.44 -8.20
CA ASP A 250 -6.85 -20.61 -8.74
C ASP A 250 -6.06 -21.36 -7.64
N GLU A 251 -5.79 -20.72 -6.49
CA GLU A 251 -5.09 -21.34 -5.36
C GLU A 251 -6.03 -22.28 -4.57
N ASP A 252 -7.30 -21.92 -4.38
CA ASP A 252 -8.28 -22.74 -3.64
C ASP A 252 -8.65 -24.05 -4.38
N ALA A 253 -8.50 -24.08 -5.70
CA ALA A 253 -8.72 -25.26 -6.54
C ALA A 253 -7.50 -26.21 -6.58
N ALA A 254 -6.32 -25.77 -6.13
CA ALA A 254 -5.12 -26.59 -6.07
C ALA A 254 -4.93 -27.30 -4.71
N ASP A 255 -5.63 -26.81 -3.67
CA ASP A 255 -5.63 -27.37 -2.31
C ASP A 255 -6.95 -28.11 -1.95
N SER A 256 -7.84 -28.35 -2.93
CA SER A 256 -9.04 -29.21 -2.79
C SER A 256 -8.98 -30.46 -3.66
#